data_AF-A0A6G9HJH8-F1
#
_entry.id   AF-A0A6G9HJH8-F1
#
_cell.length_a   1.000
_cell.length_b   1.000
_cell.length_c   1.000
_cell.angle_alpha   90.00
_cell.angle_beta   90.00
_cell.angle_gamma   90.00
#
_symmetry.space_group_name_H-M   'P 1'
#
loop_
_entity.id
_entity.type
_entity.pdbx_description
1 polymer ?
#
loop_
_entity_poly.entity_id
_entity_poly.type
_entity_poly.pdbx_seq_one_letter_code
_entity_poly.pdbx_strand_id
1 'polypeptide(L)'
;MKRLKEISEGTLPKDANWTLFLSNETPDLHELYGSKFEERYNHYERLAEEGKIYGFKIRVLALWKKMIGAIFETGHPWITFKDPCNVRSPQDHAGVVHSSNLCTEITLNTSVDEVAVCNLASINIPAHLNEDGSIDHAKTAIHDSRGYAHAG
;
A
#
# COMPACT_ATOMS: atom_id res chain seq x y z
N MET A 1 -3.27 8.93 -2.86
CA MET A 1 -2.72 9.28 -4.20
C MET A 1 -3.76 9.86 -5.15
N LYS A 2 -5.05 9.45 -5.13
CA LYS A 2 -6.09 9.96 -6.04
C LYS A 2 -6.13 11.50 -6.16
N ARG A 3 -6.22 12.23 -5.04
CA ARG A 3 -6.19 13.70 -5.05
C ARG A 3 -4.94 14.31 -5.70
N LEU A 4 -3.77 13.70 -5.54
CA LEU A 4 -2.54 14.16 -6.21
C LEU A 4 -2.62 13.94 -7.73
N LYS A 5 -3.15 12.78 -8.14
CA LYS A 5 -3.41 12.46 -9.55
C LYS A 5 -4.42 13.44 -10.15
N GLU A 6 -5.52 13.68 -9.47
CA GLU A 6 -6.56 14.65 -9.88
C GLU A 6 -6.01 16.08 -10.02
N ILE A 7 -5.12 16.51 -9.11
CA ILE A 7 -4.42 17.79 -9.25
C ILE A 7 -3.53 17.80 -10.49
N SER A 8 -2.81 16.71 -10.75
CA SER A 8 -1.96 16.59 -11.94
C SER A 8 -2.76 16.57 -13.25
N GLU A 9 -3.96 15.99 -13.23
CA GLU A 9 -4.89 15.92 -14.36
C GLU A 9 -5.74 17.19 -14.50
N GLY A 10 -5.65 18.13 -13.54
CA GLY A 10 -6.36 19.40 -13.54
C GLY A 10 -7.83 19.30 -13.13
N THR A 11 -8.29 18.14 -12.64
CA THR A 11 -9.66 17.95 -12.15
C THR A 11 -9.85 18.45 -10.72
N LEU A 12 -8.76 18.58 -9.96
CA LEU A 12 -8.74 19.18 -8.63
C LEU A 12 -7.79 20.40 -8.62
N PRO A 13 -8.14 21.53 -7.99
CA PRO A 13 -7.31 22.72 -8.04
C PRO A 13 -6.02 22.56 -7.22
N LYS A 14 -4.98 23.31 -7.57
CA LYS A 14 -3.64 23.21 -6.95
C LYS A 14 -3.61 23.56 -5.45
N ASP A 15 -4.60 24.31 -4.98
CA ASP A 15 -4.77 24.70 -3.58
C ASP A 15 -5.71 23.76 -2.81
N ALA A 16 -6.11 22.63 -3.40
CA ALA A 16 -6.94 21.64 -2.74
C ALA A 16 -6.31 21.11 -1.45
N ASN A 17 -7.20 20.76 -0.51
CA ASN A 17 -6.85 20.36 0.84
C ASN A 17 -7.01 18.86 1.08
N TRP A 18 -6.24 18.39 2.05
CA TRP A 18 -6.34 17.10 2.71
C TRP A 18 -6.69 17.33 4.18
N THR A 19 -7.50 16.45 4.76
CA THR A 19 -7.94 16.56 6.16
C THR A 19 -7.20 15.52 7.01
N LEU A 20 -6.55 15.98 8.06
CA LEU A 20 -5.94 15.11 9.06
C LEU A 20 -6.93 14.93 10.21
N PHE A 21 -7.19 13.68 10.58
CA PHE A 21 -8.12 13.30 11.65
C PHE A 21 -7.38 12.73 12.85
N LEU A 22 -8.04 12.74 14.01
CA LEU A 22 -7.62 11.95 15.15
C LEU A 22 -8.12 10.51 15.00
N SER A 23 -7.23 9.53 15.18
CA SER A 23 -7.57 8.12 14.98
C SER A 23 -8.65 7.60 15.94
N ASN A 24 -8.78 8.17 17.14
CA ASN A 24 -9.83 7.80 18.08
C ASN A 24 -11.24 8.26 17.65
N GLU A 25 -11.34 9.32 16.84
CA GLU A 25 -12.61 9.79 16.27
C GLU A 25 -12.95 9.12 14.92
N THR A 26 -11.95 8.49 14.29
CA THR A 26 -12.04 7.82 12.99
C THR A 26 -11.41 6.42 12.99
N PRO A 27 -11.76 5.55 13.95
CA PRO A 27 -11.02 4.31 14.24
C PRO A 27 -11.09 3.27 13.11
N ASP A 28 -12.14 3.31 12.30
CA ASP A 28 -12.42 2.38 11.21
C ASP A 28 -11.66 2.68 9.92
N LEU A 29 -11.12 3.90 9.75
CA LEU A 29 -10.39 4.26 8.53
C LEU A 29 -9.16 3.36 8.29
N HIS A 30 -8.54 2.83 9.34
CA HIS A 30 -7.40 1.94 9.20
C HIS A 30 -7.79 0.54 8.70
N GLU A 31 -9.03 0.12 8.91
CA GLU A 31 -9.58 -1.18 8.48
C GLU A 31 -10.15 -1.13 7.05
N LEU A 32 -10.42 0.06 6.52
CA LEU A 32 -11.02 0.23 5.20
C LEU A 32 -9.97 0.52 4.12
N TYR A 33 -10.22 0.09 2.90
CA TYR A 33 -9.41 0.41 1.72
C TYR A 33 -10.29 0.58 0.48
N GLY A 34 -9.71 1.11 -0.61
CA GLY A 34 -10.41 1.32 -1.88
C GLY A 34 -11.60 2.27 -1.76
N SER A 35 -12.70 1.95 -2.46
CA SER A 35 -13.91 2.78 -2.48
C SER A 35 -14.57 2.92 -1.11
N LYS A 36 -14.52 1.87 -0.27
CA LYS A 36 -15.08 1.90 1.09
C LYS A 36 -14.35 2.92 1.97
N PHE A 37 -13.01 2.96 1.87
CA PHE A 37 -12.21 3.98 2.56
C PHE A 37 -12.58 5.38 2.08
N GLU A 38 -12.66 5.58 0.77
CA GLU A 38 -12.95 6.89 0.17
C GLU A 38 -14.31 7.45 0.59
N GLU A 39 -15.35 6.63 0.54
CA GLU A 39 -16.70 7.00 1.00
C GLU A 39 -16.67 7.40 2.48
N ARG A 40 -16.02 6.58 3.31
CA ARG A 40 -15.96 6.81 4.76
C ARG A 40 -15.12 8.03 5.12
N TYR A 41 -13.98 8.21 4.47
CA TYR A 41 -13.11 9.37 4.64
C TYR A 41 -13.85 10.66 4.26
N ASN A 42 -14.55 10.68 3.13
CA ASN A 42 -15.35 11.84 2.70
C ASN A 42 -16.51 12.12 3.66
N HIS A 43 -17.10 11.08 4.28
CA HIS A 43 -18.09 11.27 5.34
C HIS A 43 -17.50 11.96 6.56
N TYR A 44 -16.31 11.56 7.02
CA TYR A 44 -15.63 12.22 8.13
C TYR A 44 -15.21 13.66 7.80
N GLU A 45 -14.83 13.96 6.56
CA GLU A 45 -14.57 15.35 6.16
C GLU A 45 -15.81 16.24 6.36
N ARG A 46 -17.01 15.74 6.00
CA ARG A 46 -18.25 16.49 6.25
C ARG A 46 -18.52 16.68 7.74
N LEU A 47 -18.32 15.65 8.56
CA LEU A 47 -18.49 15.77 10.02
C LEU A 47 -17.52 16.78 10.65
N ALA A 48 -16.29 16.84 10.16
CA ALA A 48 -15.32 17.84 10.61
C ALA A 48 -15.71 19.26 10.17
N GLU A 49 -16.26 19.43 8.96
CA GLU A 49 -16.79 20.71 8.49
C GLU A 49 -17.99 21.19 9.30
N GLU A 50 -18.82 20.26 9.76
CA GLU A 50 -19.94 20.52 10.68
C GLU A 50 -19.48 20.77 12.13
N GLY A 51 -18.18 20.64 12.42
CA GLY A 51 -17.61 20.81 13.77
C GLY A 51 -17.95 19.68 14.75
N LYS A 52 -18.41 18.52 14.25
CA LYS A 52 -18.79 17.36 15.07
C LYS A 52 -17.61 16.51 15.51
N ILE A 53 -16.51 16.56 14.77
CA ILE A 53 -15.23 15.91 15.09
C ILE A 53 -14.08 16.87 14.77
N TYR A 54 -12.89 16.59 15.29
CA TYR A 54 -11.70 17.36 14.94
C TYR A 54 -11.19 17.02 13.54
N GLY A 55 -10.90 18.05 12.73
CA GLY A 55 -10.24 17.90 11.44
C GLY A 55 -9.30 19.08 11.16
N PHE A 56 -8.05 18.77 10.82
CA PHE A 56 -7.05 19.77 10.44
C PHE A 56 -6.78 19.74 8.93
N LYS A 57 -7.08 20.84 8.23
CA LYS A 57 -6.88 20.93 6.78
C LYS A 57 -5.46 21.39 6.43
N ILE A 58 -4.81 20.66 5.53
CA ILE A 58 -3.50 20.98 4.97
C ILE A 58 -3.55 20.91 3.44
N ARG A 59 -2.86 21.81 2.74
CA ARG A 59 -2.78 21.75 1.27
C ARG A 59 -2.12 20.44 0.83
N VAL A 60 -2.77 19.72 -0.10
CA VAL A 60 -2.30 18.41 -0.60
C VAL A 60 -0.88 18.51 -1.16
N LEU A 61 -0.61 19.53 -2.00
CA LEU A 61 0.71 19.73 -2.59
C LEU A 61 1.77 20.10 -1.55
N ALA A 62 1.40 20.78 -0.45
CA ALA A 62 2.34 21.13 0.60
C ALA A 62 2.74 19.88 1.41
N LEU A 63 1.77 19.03 1.74
CA LEU A 63 2.02 17.75 2.40
C LEU A 63 2.91 16.85 1.54
N TRP A 64 2.60 16.71 0.25
CA TRP A 64 3.39 15.90 -0.68
C TRP A 64 4.83 16.38 -0.83
N LYS A 65 5.03 17.70 -1.00
CA LYS A 65 6.37 18.28 -1.05
C LYS A 65 7.16 18.02 0.23
N LYS A 66 6.51 18.11 1.40
CA LYS A 66 7.15 17.81 2.69
C LYS A 66 7.60 16.35 2.78
N MET A 67 6.79 15.40 2.29
CA MET A 67 7.15 13.98 2.24
C MET A 67 8.36 13.74 1.33
N ILE A 68 8.36 14.30 0.11
CA ILE A 68 9.49 14.17 -0.81
C ILE A 68 10.76 14.83 -0.24
N GLY A 69 10.62 16.00 0.40
CA GLY A 69 11.74 16.68 1.05
C GLY A 69 12.38 15.81 2.14
N ALA A 70 11.57 15.19 3.00
CA ALA A 70 12.07 14.26 4.01
C ALA A 70 12.83 13.07 3.41
N ILE A 71 12.32 12.49 2.31
CA ILE A 71 12.98 11.40 1.59
C ILE A 71 14.31 11.87 1.00
N PHE A 72 14.33 13.05 0.40
CA PHE A 72 15.55 13.61 -0.17
C PHE A 72 16.61 13.86 0.90
N GLU A 73 16.21 14.37 2.07
CA GLU A 73 17.11 14.72 3.16
C GLU A 73 17.63 13.49 3.94
N THR A 74 16.79 12.47 4.12
CA THR A 74 17.06 11.38 5.08
C THR A 74 16.91 9.97 4.51
N GLY A 75 16.43 9.83 3.28
CA GLY A 75 16.01 8.56 2.68
C GLY A 75 14.69 8.01 3.22
N HIS A 76 14.02 8.70 4.16
CA HIS A 76 12.82 8.23 4.84
C HIS A 76 11.71 9.32 4.88
N PRO A 77 10.43 8.93 5.04
CA PRO A 77 9.91 7.56 5.07
C PRO A 77 9.78 6.96 3.66
N TRP A 78 9.80 5.64 3.54
CA TRP A 78 9.46 4.98 2.27
C TRP A 78 7.98 5.23 1.89
N ILE A 79 7.71 5.09 0.60
CA ILE A 79 6.36 5.26 0.04
C ILE A 79 5.79 3.88 -0.30
N THR A 80 4.69 3.52 0.35
CA THR A 80 3.89 2.32 0.04
C THR A 80 2.44 2.71 -0.21
N PHE A 81 1.69 1.88 -0.93
CA PHE A 81 0.32 2.19 -1.35
C PHE A 81 -0.67 1.16 -0.81
N LYS A 82 -1.41 1.52 0.24
CA LYS A 82 -2.38 0.65 0.94
C LYS A 82 -3.41 0.00 0.01
N ASP A 83 -4.01 0.76 -0.91
CA ASP A 83 -5.09 0.26 -1.76
C ASP A 83 -4.60 -0.87 -2.69
N PRO A 84 -3.54 -0.71 -3.51
CA PRO A 84 -2.97 -1.83 -4.26
C PRO A 84 -2.60 -3.05 -3.42
N CYS A 85 -2.03 -2.85 -2.21
CA CYS A 85 -1.66 -3.95 -1.33
C CYS A 85 -2.87 -4.77 -0.88
N ASN A 86 -3.99 -4.13 -0.55
CA ASN A 86 -5.19 -4.81 -0.09
C ASN A 86 -6.06 -5.36 -1.24
N VAL A 87 -6.28 -4.57 -2.29
CA VAL A 87 -7.13 -4.96 -3.43
C VAL A 87 -6.58 -6.18 -4.18
N ARG A 88 -5.26 -6.37 -4.18
CA ARG A 88 -4.59 -7.51 -4.84
C ARG A 88 -4.17 -8.60 -3.87
N SER A 89 -4.46 -8.45 -2.57
CA SER A 89 -4.13 -9.48 -1.59
C SER A 89 -5.03 -10.69 -1.79
N PRO A 90 -4.49 -11.92 -1.90
CA PRO A 90 -5.30 -13.12 -1.90
C PRO A 90 -5.93 -13.41 -0.52
N GLN A 91 -5.49 -12.71 0.53
CA GLN A 91 -5.94 -12.89 1.92
C GLN A 91 -6.97 -11.86 2.36
N ASP A 92 -7.58 -11.10 1.43
CA ASP A 92 -8.57 -10.06 1.73
C ASP A 92 -9.83 -10.58 2.46
N HIS A 93 -10.17 -11.84 2.25
CA HIS A 93 -11.25 -12.55 2.95
C HIS A 93 -10.98 -12.79 4.44
N ALA A 94 -9.72 -12.71 4.88
CA ALA A 94 -9.29 -13.09 6.23
C ALA A 94 -8.80 -11.90 7.07
N GLY A 95 -8.75 -10.69 6.51
CA GLY A 95 -8.26 -9.51 7.23
C GLY A 95 -7.75 -8.41 6.32
N VAL A 96 -7.00 -7.47 6.91
CA VAL A 96 -6.52 -6.26 6.25
C VAL A 96 -5.00 -6.20 6.35
N VAL A 97 -4.34 -5.79 5.26
CA VAL A 97 -2.92 -5.44 5.24
C VAL A 97 -2.78 -4.03 5.79
N HIS A 98 -2.38 -3.91 7.05
CA HIS A 98 -2.22 -2.65 7.77
C HIS A 98 -0.93 -1.90 7.43
N SER A 99 0.14 -2.63 7.13
CA SER A 99 1.43 -2.09 6.70
C SER A 99 2.19 -3.10 5.85
N SER A 100 3.32 -2.68 5.30
CA SER A 100 4.33 -3.61 4.79
C SER A 100 5.32 -3.99 5.90
N ASN A 101 6.35 -4.77 5.57
CA ASN A 101 7.47 -5.10 6.45
C ASN A 101 8.63 -4.09 6.29
N LEU A 102 9.74 -4.39 6.96
CA LEU A 102 10.97 -3.59 6.94
C LEU A 102 11.58 -3.42 5.54
N CYS A 103 11.35 -4.31 4.58
CA CYS A 103 11.96 -4.19 3.25
C CYS A 103 10.95 -3.80 2.17
N THR A 104 9.70 -3.50 2.56
CA THR A 104 8.60 -3.03 1.70
C THR A 104 8.08 -4.02 0.64
N GLU A 105 8.49 -5.29 0.70
CA GLU A 105 8.13 -6.34 -0.25
C GLU A 105 6.97 -7.23 0.24
N ILE A 106 6.65 -7.22 1.54
CA ILE A 106 5.63 -8.09 2.12
C ILE A 106 4.33 -7.34 2.38
N THR A 107 3.21 -7.98 2.05
CA THR A 107 1.85 -7.43 2.19
C THR A 107 0.91 -8.48 2.78
N LEU A 108 1.18 -8.85 4.04
CA LEU A 108 0.39 -9.83 4.78
C LEU A 108 -0.52 -9.13 5.80
N ASN A 109 -1.65 -9.77 6.10
CA ASN A 109 -2.57 -9.29 7.12
C ASN A 109 -1.93 -9.34 8.50
N THR A 110 -2.34 -8.43 9.38
CA THR A 110 -2.00 -8.43 10.80
C THR A 110 -3.22 -8.07 11.62
N SER A 111 -3.27 -8.50 12.87
CA SER A 111 -4.33 -8.13 13.81
C SER A 111 -3.78 -8.04 15.23
N VAL A 112 -4.65 -7.84 16.22
CA VAL A 112 -4.27 -7.89 17.64
C VAL A 112 -3.73 -9.27 18.04
N ASP A 113 -4.25 -10.33 17.41
CA ASP A 113 -3.92 -11.72 17.74
C ASP A 113 -2.96 -12.36 16.72
N GLU A 114 -2.68 -11.69 15.60
CA GLU A 114 -1.90 -12.24 14.49
C GLU A 114 -0.68 -11.38 14.14
N VAL A 115 0.50 -11.97 14.29
CA VAL A 115 1.78 -11.42 13.83
C VAL A 115 2.20 -12.11 12.54
N ALA A 116 2.23 -11.37 11.43
CA ALA A 116 2.69 -11.90 10.15
C ALA A 116 4.18 -12.25 10.19
N VAL A 117 4.54 -13.38 9.56
CA VAL A 117 5.92 -13.84 9.42
C VAL A 117 6.30 -13.93 7.96
N CYS A 118 7.51 -13.50 7.64
CA CYS A 118 8.05 -13.53 6.30
C CYS A 118 9.02 -14.72 6.15
N ASN A 119 8.66 -15.70 5.32
CA ASN A 119 9.51 -16.84 4.98
C ASN A 119 10.02 -16.69 3.54
N LEU A 120 11.30 -16.40 3.38
CA LEU A 120 11.88 -15.98 2.10
C LEU A 120 12.89 -16.99 1.54
N ALA A 121 12.95 -17.03 0.21
CA ALA A 121 14.03 -17.61 -0.57
C ALA A 121 14.18 -16.80 -1.87
N SER A 122 15.37 -16.84 -2.49
CA SER A 122 15.68 -16.14 -3.73
C SER A 122 16.21 -17.10 -4.78
N ILE A 123 15.79 -16.94 -6.04
CA ILE A 123 16.23 -17.77 -7.17
C ILE A 123 17.44 -17.09 -7.87
N ASN A 124 18.49 -17.87 -8.14
CA ASN A 124 19.64 -17.41 -8.92
C ASN A 124 19.33 -17.42 -10.44
N ILE A 125 18.74 -16.34 -10.96
CA ILE A 125 18.29 -16.26 -12.37
C ILE A 125 19.38 -16.63 -13.39
N PRO A 126 20.65 -16.18 -13.29
CA PRO A 126 21.72 -16.60 -14.21
C PRO A 126 21.90 -18.12 -14.38
N ALA A 127 21.64 -18.93 -13.35
CA ALA A 127 21.73 -20.38 -13.42
C ALA A 127 20.59 -21.04 -14.23
N HIS A 128 19.59 -20.25 -14.62
CA HIS A 128 18.39 -20.68 -15.33
C HIS A 128 18.30 -20.05 -16.73
N LEU A 129 19.42 -19.60 -17.27
CA LEU A 129 19.51 -19.10 -18.64
C LEU A 129 19.98 -20.22 -19.58
N ASN A 130 19.40 -20.26 -20.77
CA ASN A 130 19.92 -21.02 -21.89
C ASN A 130 21.19 -20.35 -22.45
N GLU A 131 21.93 -21.05 -23.30
CA GLU A 131 23.13 -20.50 -23.95
C GLU A 131 22.85 -19.26 -24.80
N ASP A 132 21.62 -19.14 -25.33
CA ASP A 132 21.15 -17.99 -26.10
C ASP A 132 20.68 -16.80 -25.22
N GLY A 133 20.72 -16.96 -23.90
CA GLY A 133 20.28 -15.95 -22.92
C GLY A 133 18.77 -15.94 -22.65
N SER A 134 17.97 -16.81 -23.28
CA SER A 134 16.56 -16.98 -22.95
C SER A 134 16.38 -17.71 -21.60
N ILE A 135 15.23 -17.52 -20.94
CA ILE A 135 14.94 -18.18 -19.66
C ILE A 135 14.56 -19.64 -19.90
N ASP A 136 15.24 -20.56 -19.21
CA ASP A 136 14.86 -21.96 -19.10
C ASP A 136 13.73 -22.10 -18.07
N HIS A 137 12.48 -22.01 -18.56
CA HIS A 137 11.29 -22.14 -17.73
C HIS A 137 11.16 -23.54 -17.08
N ALA A 138 11.75 -24.59 -17.67
CA ALA A 138 11.71 -25.93 -17.10
C ALA A 138 12.60 -26.00 -15.85
N LYS A 139 13.79 -25.39 -15.87
CA LYS A 139 14.65 -25.30 -14.68
C LYS A 139 14.15 -24.30 -13.65
N THR A 140 13.46 -23.24 -14.06
CA THR A 140 12.98 -22.18 -13.16
C THR A 140 11.78 -22.63 -12.30
N ALA A 141 11.17 -23.77 -12.61
CA ALA A 141 10.13 -24.35 -11.78
C ALA A 141 10.69 -24.73 -10.39
N ILE A 142 10.08 -24.18 -9.33
CA ILE A 142 10.34 -24.64 -7.97
C ILE A 142 9.78 -26.07 -7.88
N HIS A 143 10.64 -27.07 -8.06
CA HIS A 143 10.28 -28.46 -7.82
C HIS A 143 10.12 -28.65 -6.32
N ASP A 144 8.86 -28.85 -5.88
CA ASP A 144 8.60 -29.56 -4.63
C ASP A 144 9.39 -30.87 -4.66
N SER A 145 9.98 -31.27 -3.53
CA SER A 145 10.53 -32.61 -3.25
C SER A 145 9.71 -33.80 -3.78
N ARG A 146 8.44 -33.59 -4.13
CA ARG A 146 7.52 -34.55 -4.76
C ARG A 146 7.53 -34.57 -6.30
N GLY A 147 8.35 -33.76 -6.98
CA GLY A 147 8.58 -33.84 -8.43
C GLY A 147 7.44 -33.35 -9.33
N TYR A 148 6.38 -32.76 -8.78
CA TYR A 148 5.27 -32.22 -9.57
C TYR A 148 5.58 -30.78 -10.01
N ALA A 149 5.87 -30.61 -11.30
CA ALA A 149 5.85 -29.30 -11.94
C ALA A 149 4.38 -28.89 -12.14
N HIS A 150 3.88 -27.95 -11.33
CA HIS A 150 2.62 -27.29 -11.65
C HIS A 150 2.91 -26.18 -12.68
N ALA A 151 2.69 -26.50 -13.95
CA ALA A 151 2.54 -25.51 -15.00
C ALA A 151 1.18 -24.83 -14.82
N GLY A 152 1.21 -23.53 -14.53
CA GLY A 152 0.06 -22.63 -14.60
C GLY A 152 0.25 -21.65 -15.73
#